data_AF-A0AAU9K7C4-F1
#
_entry.id   AF-A0AAU9K7C4-F1
#
_cell.length_a   1.000
_cell.length_b   1.000
_cell.length_c   1.000
_cell.angle_alpha   90.00
_cell.angle_beta   90.00
_cell.angle_gamma   90.00
#
_symmetry.space_group_name_H-M   'P 1'
#
loop_
_entity.id
_entity.type
_entity.pdbx_description
1 polymer ?
#
loop_
_entity_poly.entity_id
_entity_poly.type
_entity_poly.pdbx_seq_one_letter_code
_entity_poly.pdbx_strand_id
1 'polypeptide(L)'
;MEYCRENGIDVKTQSPKSPDLNPLRWSGANLKRKVEKRRPDSKARLIAAIQESWDEISFEEVQNSILKVKNERASSHWSARRMELIS
;
A
#
# COMPACT_ATOMS: atom_id res chain seq x y z
N MET A 1 15.05 -11.47 -9.66
CA MET A 1 14.61 -10.80 -10.90
C MET A 1 14.42 -11.77 -12.05
N GLU A 2 15.24 -12.82 -12.12
CA GLU A 2 15.12 -13.91 -13.12
C GLU A 2 13.74 -14.56 -13.10
N TYR A 3 13.26 -15.03 -11.93
CA TYR A 3 11.89 -15.54 -11.77
C TYR A 3 10.80 -14.57 -12.29
N CYS A 4 10.89 -13.27 -11.96
CA CYS A 4 9.91 -12.30 -12.43
C CYS A 4 9.93 -12.17 -13.96
N ARG A 5 11.11 -12.19 -14.56
CA ARG A 5 11.29 -12.11 -16.01
C ARG A 5 10.76 -13.35 -16.71
N GLU A 6 11.06 -14.53 -16.18
CA GLU A 6 10.60 -15.83 -16.71
C GLU A 6 9.07 -15.98 -16.64
N ASN A 7 8.43 -15.37 -15.66
CA ASN A 7 6.98 -15.42 -15.47
C ASN A 7 6.24 -14.18 -16.03
N GLY A 8 6.91 -13.31 -16.79
CA GLY A 8 6.29 -12.13 -17.39
C GLY A 8 5.77 -11.09 -16.37
N ILE A 9 6.30 -11.08 -15.15
CA ILE A 9 5.93 -10.14 -14.10
C ILE A 9 6.70 -8.83 -14.30
N ASP A 10 5.97 -7.76 -14.64
CA ASP A 10 6.52 -6.41 -14.72
C ASP A 10 6.81 -5.85 -13.31
N VAL A 11 8.09 -5.77 -12.96
CA VAL A 11 8.54 -5.25 -11.67
C VAL A 11 8.63 -3.73 -11.76
N LYS A 12 7.64 -3.03 -11.18
CA LYS A 12 7.68 -1.57 -11.07
C LYS A 12 8.85 -1.13 -10.19
N THR A 13 9.65 -0.20 -10.69
CA THR A 13 10.68 0.49 -9.91
C THR A 13 10.01 1.37 -8.85
N GLN A 14 10.40 1.16 -7.59
CA GLN A 14 10.01 1.99 -6.46
C GLN A 14 11.25 2.67 -5.89
N SER A 15 11.15 3.98 -5.67
CA SER A 15 12.23 4.73 -5.03
C SER A 15 12.46 4.20 -3.60
N PRO A 16 13.72 3.92 -3.20
CA PRO A 16 14.05 3.32 -1.90
C PRO A 16 13.54 4.10 -0.69
N LYS A 17 13.33 5.41 -0.85
CA LYS A 17 12.89 6.32 0.23
C LYS A 17 11.45 6.81 0.06
N SER A 18 10.65 6.12 -0.75
CA SER A 18 9.24 6.50 -0.98
C SER A 18 8.27 5.42 -0.50
N PRO A 19 8.22 5.16 0.83
CA PRO A 19 7.28 4.22 1.42
C PRO A 19 5.82 4.65 1.28
N ASP A 20 5.58 5.95 1.24
CA ASP A 20 4.31 6.64 0.97
C ASP A 20 3.71 6.24 -0.38
N LEU A 21 4.57 5.99 -1.38
CA LEU A 21 4.15 5.59 -2.72
C LEU A 21 3.88 4.08 -2.86
N ASN A 22 3.83 3.33 -1.75
CA ASN A 22 3.40 1.94 -1.71
C ASN A 22 1.93 1.84 -1.24
N PRO A 23 1.00 1.40 -2.09
CA PRO A 23 -0.42 1.28 -1.70
C PRO A 23 -0.64 0.31 -0.52
N LEU A 24 0.26 -0.66 -0.32
CA LEU A 24 0.21 -1.58 0.81
C LEU A 24 0.41 -0.90 2.17
N ARG A 25 1.02 0.29 2.22
CA ARG A 25 1.11 1.04 3.50
C ARG A 25 -0.26 1.49 3.98
N TRP A 26 -1.12 1.91 3.07
CA TRP A 26 -2.48 2.35 3.40
C TRP A 26 -3.35 1.17 3.80
N SER A 27 -3.37 0.10 3.02
CA SER A 27 -4.14 -1.11 3.36
C SER A 27 -3.60 -1.79 4.63
N GLY A 28 -2.28 -1.85 4.81
CA GLY A 28 -1.65 -2.40 6.01
C GLY A 28 -1.97 -1.61 7.28
N ALA A 29 -2.01 -0.28 7.21
CA ALA A 29 -2.43 0.55 8.34
C ALA A 29 -3.91 0.32 8.71
N ASN A 30 -4.78 0.16 7.72
CA ASN A 30 -6.20 -0.14 7.95
C ASN A 30 -6.38 -1.55 8.54
N LEU A 31 -5.68 -2.55 8.00
CA LEU A 31 -5.67 -3.91 8.54
C LEU A 31 -5.23 -3.91 10.01
N LYS A 32 -4.13 -3.21 10.33
CA LYS A 32 -3.62 -3.10 11.70
C LYS A 32 -4.68 -2.53 12.64
N ARG A 33 -5.37 -1.45 12.25
CA ARG A 33 -6.47 -0.86 13.05
C ARG A 33 -7.61 -1.84 13.28
N LYS A 34 -8.01 -2.62 12.26
CA LYS A 34 -9.06 -3.65 12.40
C LYS A 34 -8.63 -4.77 13.34
N VAL A 35 -7.38 -5.21 13.28
CA VAL A 35 -6.82 -6.22 14.19
C VAL A 35 -6.71 -5.69 15.62
N GLU A 36 -6.23 -4.46 15.82
CA GLU A 36 -6.10 -3.83 17.14
C GLU A 36 -7.45 -3.71 17.87
N LYS A 37 -8.52 -3.38 17.14
CA LYS A 37 -9.89 -3.32 17.69
C LYS A 37 -10.35 -4.66 18.28
N ARG A 38 -9.86 -5.78 17.75
CA ARG A 38 -10.19 -7.14 18.22
C ARG A 38 -9.42 -7.55 19.47
N ARG A 39 -8.37 -6.79 19.83
CA ARG A 39 -7.53 -7.01 21.03
C ARG A 39 -7.09 -8.47 21.20
N PRO A 40 -6.41 -9.08 20.21
CA PRO A 40 -5.90 -10.44 20.37
C PRO A 40 -4.84 -10.48 21.48
N ASP A 41 -4.95 -11.47 22.36
CA ASP A 41 -4.08 -11.68 23.53
C ASP A 41 -3.20 -12.94 23.40
N SER A 42 -3.28 -13.63 22.27
CA SER A 42 -2.48 -14.82 21.96
C SER A 42 -2.13 -14.88 20.48
N LYS A 43 -1.10 -15.65 20.15
CA LYS A 43 -0.68 -15.85 18.75
C LYS A 43 -1.83 -16.43 17.90
N ALA A 44 -2.56 -17.42 18.42
CA ALA A 44 -3.69 -18.03 17.70
C ALA A 44 -4.78 -17.00 17.41
N ARG A 45 -5.15 -16.18 18.41
CA ARG A 45 -6.14 -15.11 18.23
C ARG A 45 -5.66 -13.98 17.34
N LEU A 46 -4.36 -13.69 17.33
CA LEU A 46 -3.77 -12.73 16.41
C LEU A 46 -3.89 -13.19 14.96
N ILE A 47 -3.59 -14.47 14.69
CA ILE A 47 -3.72 -15.05 13.34
C ILE A 47 -5.18 -15.01 12.89
N ALA A 48 -6.12 -15.44 13.74
CA ALA A 48 -7.55 -15.37 13.44
C ALA A 48 -8.01 -13.93 13.18
N ALA A 49 -7.61 -12.98 14.04
CA ALA A 49 -7.96 -11.58 13.89
C ALA A 49 -7.41 -10.97 12.59
N ILE A 50 -6.20 -11.36 12.16
CA ILE A 50 -5.63 -10.93 10.87
C ILE A 50 -6.46 -11.46 9.72
N GLN A 51 -6.79 -12.76 9.72
CA GLN A 51 -7.57 -13.39 8.67
C GLN A 51 -8.96 -12.74 8.54
N GLU A 52 -9.70 -12.66 9.66
CA GLU A 52 -11.02 -12.01 9.70
C GLU A 52 -10.97 -10.55 9.25
N SER A 53 -9.97 -9.80 9.73
CA SER A 53 -9.82 -8.38 9.36
C SER A 53 -9.48 -8.20 7.89
N TRP A 54 -8.78 -9.16 7.28
CA TRP A 54 -8.43 -9.17 5.86
C TRP A 54 -9.64 -9.49 5.00
N ASP A 55 -10.43 -10.48 5.40
CA ASP A 55 -11.65 -10.89 4.69
C ASP A 55 -12.73 -9.79 4.72
N GLU A 56 -12.69 -8.89 5.71
CA GLU A 56 -13.51 -7.68 5.80
C GLU A 56 -13.05 -6.51 4.92
N ILE A 57 -11.87 -6.60 4.29
CA ILE A 57 -11.41 -5.52 3.40
C ILE A 57 -12.19 -5.59 2.11
N SER A 58 -12.98 -4.56 1.83
CA SER A 58 -13.75 -4.51 0.59
C SER A 58 -12.85 -4.21 -0.61
N PHE A 59 -13.28 -4.63 -1.80
CA PHE A 59 -12.61 -4.27 -3.04
C PHE A 59 -12.52 -2.74 -3.22
N GLU A 60 -13.54 -2.01 -2.77
CA GLU A 60 -13.58 -0.54 -2.80
C GLU A 60 -12.47 0.07 -1.92
N GLU A 61 -12.25 -0.44 -0.70
CA GLU A 61 -11.17 0.00 0.18
C GLU A 61 -9.80 -0.18 -0.49
N VAL A 62 -9.61 -1.30 -1.21
CA VAL A 62 -8.38 -1.57 -1.99
C VAL A 62 -8.25 -0.57 -3.15
N GLN A 63 -9.30 -0.36 -3.94
CA GLN A 63 -9.27 0.60 -5.06
C GLN A 63 -8.95 2.02 -4.58
N ASN A 64 -9.54 2.46 -3.47
CA ASN A 64 -9.27 3.76 -2.88
C ASN A 64 -7.80 3.92 -2.47
N SER A 65 -7.16 2.87 -1.94
CA SER A 65 -5.73 2.89 -1.60
C SER A 65 -4.83 3.06 -2.83
N ILE A 66 -5.19 2.43 -3.95
CA ILE A 66 -4.46 2.54 -5.23
C ILE A 66 -4.62 3.95 -5.80
N LEU A 67 -5.85 4.48 -5.82
CA LEU A 67 -6.14 5.81 -6.33
C LEU A 67 -5.41 6.90 -5.54
N LYS A 68 -5.34 6.75 -4.22
CA LYS A 68 -4.62 7.68 -3.36
C LYS A 68 -3.14 7.79 -3.74
N VAL A 69 -2.46 6.65 -3.89
CA VAL A 69 -1.06 6.63 -4.33
C VAL A 69 -0.88 7.22 -5.73
N LYS A 70 -1.81 6.95 -6.66
CA LYS A 70 -1.78 7.55 -8.00
C LYS A 70 -1.87 9.08 -7.93
N ASN A 71 -2.75 9.61 -7.09
CA ASN A 71 -2.93 11.06 -6.90
C ASN A 71 -1.71 11.70 -6.23
N GLU A 72 -1.12 11.04 -5.23
CA GLU A 72 0.11 11.49 -4.58
C GLU A 72 1.28 11.52 -5.59
N ARG A 73 1.45 10.48 -6.42
CA ARG A 73 2.47 10.45 -7.49
C ARG A 73 2.29 11.58 -8.50
N ALA A 74 1.06 11.82 -8.95
CA ALA A 74 0.75 12.91 -9.88
C ALA A 74 1.07 14.27 -9.26
N SER A 75 0.69 14.48 -7.99
CA SER A 75 0.95 15.73 -7.28
C SER A 75 2.44 15.99 -7.10
N SER A 76 3.22 14.98 -6.68
CA SER A 76 4.68 15.10 -6.57
C SER A 76 5.35 15.38 -7.92
N HIS A 77 4.84 14.80 -9.01
CA HIS A 77 5.34 15.07 -10.36
C HIS A 77 5.09 16.52 -10.79
N TRP A 78 3.90 17.07 -10.52
CA TRP A 78 3.59 18.47 -10.79
C TRP A 78 4.42 19.44 -9.94
N SER A 79 4.65 19.12 -8.66
CA SER A 79 5.52 19.93 -7.79
C SER A 79 6.98 19.94 -8.25
N ALA A 80 7.52 18.79 -8.64
CA ALA A 80 8.89 18.69 -9.16
C ALA A 80 9.06 19.46 -10.48
N ARG A 81 8.13 19.27 -11.42
CA ARG A 81 8.16 19.93 -12.74
C ARG A 81 7.94 21.45 -12.65
N ARG A 82 7.19 21.92 -11.65
CA ARG A 82 7.04 23.35 -11.36
C ARG A 82 8.34 23.97 -10.82
N MET A 83 9.13 23.22 -10.03
CA MET A 83 10.41 23.71 -9.53
C MET A 83 11.46 23.85 -10.64
N GLU A 84 11.46 22.94 -11.63
CA GLU A 84 12.36 22.99 -12.79
C GLU A 84 12.07 24.15 -13.76
N LEU A 85 10.83 24.67 -13.80
CA LEU A 85 10.45 25.78 -14.68
C LEU A 85 10.77 27.16 -14.11
N ILE A 86 11.21 27.25 -12.86
CA ILE A 86 11.50 28.51 -12.15
C ILE A 86 13.02 28.63 -11.86
N SER A 87 13.81 27.63 -12.27
CA SER A 87 15.29 27.61 -12.22
C SER A 87 15.88 27.87 -13.60
#